data_AF-A0A947YP10-F1
#
_entry.id   AF-A0A947YP10-F1
#
_cell.length_a   1.000
_cell.length_b   1.000
_cell.length_c   1.000
_cell.angle_alpha   90.00
_cell.angle_beta   90.00
_cell.angle_gamma   90.00
#
_symmetry.space_group_name_H-M   'P 1'
#
loop_
_entity.id
_entity.type
_entity.pdbx_description
1 polymer ?
#
loop_
_entity_poly.entity_id
_entity_poly.type
_entity_poly.pdbx_seq_one_letter_code
_entity_poly.pdbx_strand_id
1 'polypeptide(L)'
;MGDPPDRRERLYVFGSTGDLKTRVRDHNHGKGGVYTQKNRQYILIYYEAYTSKGDALKQELFYKTGYGREVLRDKVKESRKVVSGR
;
A
#
# COMPACT_ATOMS: atom_id res chain seq x y z
N MET A 1 -21.30 -6.09 20.31
CA MET A 1 -20.77 -6.03 18.94
C MET A 1 -19.56 -5.12 18.98
N GLY A 2 -18.35 -5.61 18.71
CA GLY A 2 -17.17 -4.76 18.64
C GLY A 2 -17.23 -3.88 17.39
N ASP A 3 -16.83 -2.62 17.51
CA ASP A 3 -16.73 -1.71 16.37
C ASP A 3 -15.94 -2.37 15.22
N PRO A 4 -16.38 -2.20 13.96
CA PRO A 4 -15.61 -2.69 12.84
C PRO A 4 -14.22 -2.06 12.87
N PRO A 5 -13.14 -2.83 12.65
CA PRO A 5 -11.78 -2.31 12.72
C PRO A 5 -11.65 -1.12 11.78
N ASP A 6 -11.10 -0.01 12.31
CA ASP A 6 -10.92 1.23 11.57
C ASP A 6 -10.24 0.94 10.22
N ARG A 7 -10.99 1.18 9.13
CA ARG A 7 -10.54 0.90 7.77
C ARG A 7 -9.31 1.73 7.38
N ARG A 8 -8.99 2.78 8.16
CA ARG A 8 -7.82 3.65 7.97
C ARG A 8 -6.48 3.01 8.35
N GLU A 9 -6.48 1.92 9.13
CA GLU A 9 -5.23 1.33 9.62
C GLU A 9 -4.65 0.24 8.70
N ARG A 10 -5.36 -0.17 7.65
CA ARG A 10 -4.94 -1.27 6.77
C ARG A 10 -3.91 -0.81 5.74
N LEU A 11 -2.68 -1.29 5.91
CA LEU A 11 -1.63 -1.18 4.89
C LEU A 11 -1.91 -2.13 3.74
N TYR A 12 -2.09 -1.57 2.54
CA TYR A 12 -2.21 -2.34 1.30
C TYR A 12 -0.88 -2.32 0.56
N VAL A 13 -0.11 -3.40 0.73
CA VAL A 13 1.28 -3.52 0.29
C VAL A 13 1.36 -4.43 -0.92
N PHE A 14 0.60 -4.18 -1.99
CA PHE A 14 0.58 -5.17 -3.09
C PHE A 14 0.49 -4.54 -4.47
N GLY A 15 1.64 -4.50 -5.15
CA GLY A 15 1.74 -4.40 -6.59
C GLY A 15 2.88 -3.50 -7.06
N SER A 16 3.56 -3.94 -8.12
CA SER A 16 4.43 -3.11 -8.95
C SER A 16 3.62 -2.46 -10.09
N THR A 17 4.12 -1.35 -10.62
CA THR A 17 3.55 -0.67 -11.80
C THR A 17 4.64 0.11 -12.53
N GLY A 18 4.50 0.26 -13.84
CA GLY A 18 5.33 1.17 -14.63
C GLY A 18 4.88 2.63 -14.54
N ASP A 19 3.65 2.89 -14.06
CA ASP A 19 3.11 4.23 -13.88
C ASP A 19 2.36 4.34 -12.55
N LEU A 20 3.07 4.90 -11.56
CA LEU A 20 2.55 5.12 -10.22
C LEU A 20 1.36 6.10 -10.20
N LYS A 21 1.39 7.16 -11.01
CA LYS A 21 0.34 8.19 -11.02
C LYS A 21 -0.96 7.61 -11.53
N THR A 22 -0.90 6.89 -12.65
CA THR A 22 -2.07 6.20 -13.21
C THR A 22 -2.59 5.16 -12.24
N ARG A 23 -1.72 4.38 -11.59
CA ARG A 23 -2.13 3.38 -10.60
C ARG A 23 -2.91 4.00 -9.44
N VAL A 24 -2.38 5.04 -8.80
CA VAL A 24 -3.05 5.69 -7.66
C VAL A 24 -4.38 6.28 -8.07
N ARG A 25 -4.43 6.94 -9.24
CA ARG A 25 -5.68 7.46 -9.80
C ARG A 25 -6.69 6.33 -9.99
N ASP A 26 -6.32 5.26 -10.66
CA ASP A 26 -7.22 4.17 -10.99
C ASP A 26 -7.74 3.47 -9.73
N HIS A 27 -6.88 3.22 -8.73
CA HIS A 27 -7.31 2.67 -7.44
C HIS A 27 -8.31 3.57 -6.72
N ASN A 28 -8.10 4.89 -6.73
CA ASN A 28 -9.03 5.85 -6.14
C ASN A 28 -10.36 5.97 -6.89
N HIS A 29 -10.36 5.71 -8.20
CA HIS A 29 -11.57 5.63 -9.01
C HIS A 29 -12.24 4.24 -8.97
N GLY A 30 -11.72 3.31 -8.17
CA GLY A 30 -12.22 1.93 -8.12
C GLY A 30 -11.95 1.12 -9.38
N LYS A 31 -11.07 1.60 -10.27
CA LYS A 31 -10.63 0.86 -11.46
C LYS A 31 -9.56 -0.14 -11.03
N GLY A 32 -10.02 -1.32 -10.60
CA GLY A 32 -9.19 -2.43 -10.14
C GLY A 32 -10.03 -3.65 -9.74
N GLY A 33 -9.41 -4.60 -9.04
CA GLY A 33 -10.12 -5.79 -8.56
C GLY A 33 -11.20 -5.47 -7.52
N VAL A 34 -11.98 -6.48 -7.14
CA VAL A 34 -13.07 -6.39 -6.15
C VAL A 34 -12.62 -5.69 -4.85
N TYR A 35 -11.36 -5.88 -4.46
CA TYR A 35 -10.77 -5.29 -3.28
C TYR A 35 -10.48 -3.79 -3.42
N THR A 36 -9.96 -3.37 -4.57
CA THR A 36 -9.74 -1.96 -4.93
C THR A 36 -11.06 -1.18 -4.94
N GLN A 37 -12.11 -1.78 -5.48
CA GLN A 37 -13.43 -1.17 -5.57
C GLN A 37 -14.10 -0.93 -4.21
N LYS A 38 -13.84 -1.80 -3.23
CA LYS A 38 -14.46 -1.75 -1.88
C LYS A 38 -13.72 -0.83 -0.91
N ASN A 39 -12.43 -0.55 -1.12
CA ASN A 39 -11.59 0.23 -0.21
C ASN A 39 -11.10 1.54 -0.84
N ARG A 40 -12.01 2.28 -1.47
CA ARG A 40 -11.71 3.59 -2.09
C ARG A 40 -11.12 4.57 -1.05
N GLN A 41 -10.41 5.59 -1.53
CA GLN A 41 -9.62 6.55 -0.72
C GLN A 41 -8.25 6.01 -0.27
N TYR A 42 -7.48 5.48 -1.22
CA TYR A 42 -6.08 5.11 -1.00
C TYR A 42 -5.22 6.37 -0.87
N ILE A 43 -4.47 6.44 0.23
CA ILE A 43 -3.42 7.44 0.43
C ILE A 43 -2.09 6.75 0.20
N LEU A 44 -1.32 7.24 -0.78
CA LEU A 44 0.01 6.74 -1.04
C LEU A 44 0.98 7.29 0.01
N ILE A 45 1.41 6.42 0.93
CA ILE A 45 2.37 6.78 1.99
C ILE A 45 3.82 6.46 1.63
N TYR A 46 4.03 5.53 0.71
CA TYR A 46 5.35 4.99 0.38
C TYR A 46 5.35 4.30 -0.99
N TYR A 47 6.43 4.49 -1.75
CA TYR A 47 6.74 3.72 -2.94
C TYR A 47 8.27 3.63 -3.12
N GLU A 48 8.71 2.60 -3.83
CA GLU A 48 10.09 2.45 -4.29
C GLU A 48 10.10 2.35 -5.82
N ALA A 49 11.13 2.93 -6.44
CA ALA A 49 11.33 2.87 -7.88
C ALA A 49 12.62 2.11 -8.20
N TYR A 50 12.55 1.25 -9.20
CA TYR A 50 13.66 0.39 -9.62
C TYR A 50 13.80 0.46 -11.15
N THR A 51 15.04 0.50 -11.63
CA THR A 51 15.34 0.38 -13.06
C THR A 51 15.16 -1.06 -13.55
N SER A 52 15.43 -2.04 -12.68
CA SER A 52 15.31 -3.46 -12.96
C SER A 52 13.96 -4.01 -12.48
N LYS A 53 13.23 -4.68 -13.37
CA LYS A 53 12.01 -5.42 -13.01
C LYS A 53 12.29 -6.55 -12.01
N GLY A 54 13.46 -7.17 -12.08
CA GLY A 54 13.86 -8.24 -11.18
C GLY A 54 14.01 -7.74 -9.74
N ASP A 55 14.59 -6.56 -9.56
CA ASP A 55 14.78 -5.97 -8.23
C ASP A 55 13.45 -5.51 -7.63
N ALA A 56 12.59 -4.89 -8.46
CA ALA A 56 11.22 -4.56 -8.07
C ALA A 56 10.43 -5.79 -7.58
N LEU A 57 10.54 -6.92 -8.30
CA LEU A 57 9.84 -8.15 -7.94
C LEU A 57 10.39 -8.78 -6.65
N LYS A 58 11.71 -8.84 -6.50
CA LYS A 58 12.35 -9.33 -5.26
C LYS A 58 11.87 -8.54 -4.05
N GLN A 59 11.83 -7.21 -4.18
CA GLN A 59 11.37 -6.35 -3.11
C GLN A 59 9.87 -6.51 -2.82
N GLU A 60 9.04 -6.62 -3.85
CA GLU A 60 7.61 -6.88 -3.70
C GLU A 60 7.36 -8.21 -2.97
N LEU A 61 8.11 -9.26 -3.31
CA LEU A 61 8.04 -10.56 -2.64
C LEU A 61 8.50 -10.46 -1.19
N PHE A 62 9.59 -9.74 -0.92
CA PHE A 62 10.08 -9.49 0.44
C PHE A 62 9.00 -8.83 1.31
N TYR A 63 8.39 -7.73 0.86
CA TYR A 63 7.33 -7.05 1.63
C TYR A 63 6.02 -7.84 1.73
N LYS A 64 5.83 -8.88 0.91
CA LYS A 64 4.71 -9.81 1.03
C LYS A 64 4.90 -10.83 2.16
N THR A 65 6.13 -11.06 2.61
CA THR A 65 6.46 -11.94 3.76
C THR A 65 5.99 -11.33 5.09
N GLY A 66 5.91 -12.15 6.15
CA GLY A 66 5.58 -11.67 7.51
C GLY A 66 6.60 -10.63 8.01
N TYR A 67 7.89 -10.98 7.97
CA TYR A 67 8.97 -10.10 8.39
C TYR A 67 9.05 -8.82 7.55
N GLY A 68 8.95 -8.93 6.22
CA GLY A 68 8.97 -7.73 5.36
C GLY A 68 7.83 -6.76 5.66
N ARG A 69 6.65 -7.24 6.07
CA ARG A 69 5.55 -6.36 6.50
C ARG A 69 5.87 -5.61 7.80
N GLU A 70 6.59 -6.23 8.73
CA GLU A 70 7.04 -5.58 9.97
C GLU A 70 8.05 -4.49 9.66
N VAL A 71 9.07 -4.81 8.85
CA VAL A 71 10.06 -3.84 8.37
C VAL A 71 9.39 -2.65 7.69
N LEU A 72 8.41 -2.90 6.81
CA LEU A 72 7.71 -1.82 6.14
C LEU A 72 6.85 -1.00 7.11
N ARG A 73 6.15 -1.63 8.05
CA ARG A 73 5.37 -0.92 9.08
C ARG A 73 6.23 0.04 9.87
N ASP A 74 7.41 -0.39 10.25
CA ASP A 74 8.36 0.43 11.01
C ASP A 74 8.92 1.55 10.13
N LYS A 75 9.27 1.25 8.88
CA LYS A 75 9.77 2.23 7.89
C LYS A 75 8.79 3.39 7.65
N VAL A 76 7.49 3.11 7.64
CA VAL A 76 6.44 4.13 7.41
C VAL A 76 5.71 4.56 8.69
N LYS A 77 6.24 4.22 9.87
CA LYS A 77 5.55 4.39 11.16
C LYS A 77 5.07 5.82 11.40
N GLU A 78 5.95 6.80 11.18
CA GLU A 78 5.62 8.22 11.41
C GLU A 78 4.71 8.76 10.30
N SER A 79 4.95 8.42 9.03
CA SER A 79 4.06 8.80 7.91
C SER A 79 2.63 8.31 8.10
N ARG A 80 2.46 7.13 8.73
CA ARG A 80 1.13 6.60 9.06
C ARG A 80 0.40 7.43 10.11
N LYS A 81 1.09 8.00 11.11
CA LYS A 81 0.47 8.85 12.14
C LYS A 81 -0.09 10.13 11.52
N VAL A 82 0.69 10.76 10.65
CA VAL A 82 0.29 11.96 9.89
C VAL A 82 -1.00 11.70 9.10
N VAL A 83 -1.09 10.54 8.44
CA VAL A 83 -2.26 10.18 7.62
C VAL A 83 -3.47 9.76 8.46
N SER A 84 -3.27 9.17 9.63
CA SER A 84 -4.37 8.79 10.53
C SER A 84 -4.90 9.96 11.38
N GLY A 85 -4.28 11.15 11.30
CA GLY A 85 -4.68 12.34 12.06
C GLY A 85 -4.41 12.21 13.56
N ARG A 86 -3.41 11.40 13.95
CA ARG A 86 -2.91 11.30 15.33
C ARG A 86 -1.58 12.02 15.48
#